data_AF-A0AAU3EUW2-F1
#
_entry.id   AF-A0AAU3EUW2-F1
#
_cell.length_a   1.000
_cell.length_b   1.000
_cell.length_c   1.000
_cell.angle_alpha   90.00
_cell.angle_beta   90.00
_cell.angle_gamma   90.00
#
_symmetry.space_group_name_H-M   'P 1'
#
loop_
_entity.id
_entity.type
_entity.pdbx_description
1 polymer ?
#
loop_
_entity_poly.entity_id
_entity_poly.type
_entity_poly.pdbx_seq_one_letter_code
_entity_poly.pdbx_strand_id
1 'polypeptide(L)' 'MNLEYPTWRTEDGFDAFDLTVDLVVDPDLARWQWRHNRPSPSRF' A
#
# COMPACT_ATOMS: atom_id res chain seq x y z
N MET A 1 -6.56 -2.15 0.27
CA MET A 1 -5.46 -2.09 -0.72
C MET A 1 -4.49 -1.03 -0.26
N ASN A 2 -3.19 -1.36 -0.22
CA ASN A 2 -2.12 -0.41 0.08
C ASN A 2 -1.71 0.28 -1.23
N LEU A 3 -1.61 1.61 -1.25
CA LEU A 3 -1.06 2.31 -2.41
C LEU A 3 0.42 2.57 -2.16
N GLU A 4 1.24 2.09 -3.07
CA GLU A 4 2.69 2.15 -2.97
C GLU A 4 3.27 2.63 -4.29
N TYR A 5 4.48 3.18 -4.26
CA TYR A 5 5.27 3.29 -5.48
C TYR A 5 5.53 1.90 -6.08
N PRO A 6 5.68 1.81 -7.42
CA PRO A 6 6.09 0.58 -8.07
C PRO A 6 7.30 -0.02 -7.37
N THR A 7 7.16 -1.28 -6.96
CA THR A 7 8.16 -1.99 -6.15
C THR A 7 9.48 -2.12 -6.90
N TRP A 8 10.60 -1.84 -6.23
CA TRP A 8 11.93 -2.04 -6.78
C TRP A 8 12.50 -3.37 -6.31
N ARG A 9 13.00 -4.18 -7.24
CA ARG A 9 13.65 -5.46 -6.91
C ARG A 9 15.08 -5.21 -6.45
N THR A 10 15.47 -5.83 -5.36
CA THR A 10 16.84 -5.86 -4.82
C THR A 10 17.44 -7.26 -4.96
N GLU A 11 18.70 -7.41 -4.56
CA GLU A 11 19.40 -8.71 -4.58
C GLU A 11 18.73 -9.76 -3.68
N ASP A 12 18.14 -9.31 -2.57
CA ASP A 12 17.59 -10.15 -1.50
C ASP A 12 16.08 -9.96 -1.27
N GLY A 13 15.39 -9.18 -2.10
CA GLY A 13 13.96 -8.94 -1.94
C GLY A 13 13.45 -7.76 -2.76
N PHE A 14 12.61 -6.97 -2.11
CA PHE A 14 11.92 -5.85 -2.72
C PHE A 14 11.82 -4.64 -1.78
N ASP A 15 12.10 -3.46 -2.31
CA ASP A 15 11.85 -2.19 -1.64
C ASP A 15 10.54 -1.58 -2.15
N ALA A 16 9.71 -1.12 -1.22
CA ALA A 16 8.48 -0.41 -1.50
C ALA A 16 8.36 0.84 -0.61
N PHE A 17 7.60 1.82 -1.12
CA PHE A 17 7.33 3.06 -0.39
C PHE A 17 5.84 3.37 -0.39
N ASP A 18 5.29 3.50 0.82
CA ASP A 18 3.88 3.77 1.08
C ASP A 18 3.48 5.20 0.68
N LEU A 19 2.34 5.34 -0.02
CA LEU A 19 1.83 6.63 -0.51
C LEU A 19 0.91 7.34 0.50
N THR A 20 0.85 6.90 1.76
CA THR A 20 0.03 7.47 2.84
C THR A 20 -1.48 7.34 2.67
N VAL A 21 -1.95 6.73 1.59
CA VAL A 21 -3.37 6.58 1.30
C VAL A 21 -3.67 5.15 0.89
N ASP A 22 -4.70 4.61 1.51
CA ASP A 22 -5.18 3.27 1.27
C ASP A 22 -6.64 3.30 0.86
N LEU A 23 -7.05 2.31 0.09
CA LEU A 23 -8.45 2.05 -0.21
C LEU A 23 -8.95 0.88 0.65
N VAL A 24 -9.95 1.14 1.48
CA VAL A 24 -10.68 0.08 2.20
C VAL A 24 -11.96 -0.19 1.42
N VAL A 25 -12.18 -1.45 1.06
CA VAL A 25 -13.37 -1.91 0.36
C VAL A 25 -14.13 -2.82 1.31
N ASP A 26 -15.43 -2.56 1.48
CA ASP A 26 -16.27 -3.39 2.34
C ASP A 26 -16.44 -4.80 1.74
N PRO A 27 -16.69 -5.85 2.55
CA PRO A 27 -16.78 -7.22 2.06
C PRO A 27 -17.88 -7.46 1.03
N ASP A 28 -18.91 -6.61 1.01
CA ASP A 28 -19.99 -6.66 0.03
C ASP A 28 -19.61 -6.05 -1.34
N LEU A 29 -18.40 -5.48 -1.45
CA LEU A 29 -17.84 -4.80 -2.62
C LEU A 29 -18.67 -3.60 -3.12
N ALA A 30 -19.70 -3.19 -2.39
CA ALA A 30 -20.62 -2.13 -2.79
C ALA A 30 -20.16 -0.76 -2.26
N ARG A 31 -19.25 -0.75 -1.28
CA ARG A 31 -18.77 0.46 -0.61
C ARG A 31 -17.26 0.45 -0.51
N TRP A 32 -16.71 1.64 -0.63
CA TRP A 32 -15.30 1.87 -0.41
C TRP A 32 -15.08 3.21 0.28
N GLN A 33 -13.99 3.31 1.02
CA GLN A 33 -13.58 4.50 1.72
C GLN A 33 -12.06 4.65 1.69
N TRP A 34 -11.60 5.89 1.73
CA TRP A 34 -10.18 6.20 1.88
C TRP A 34 -9.76 6.03 3.33
N ARG A 35 -8.58 5.45 3.54
CA ARG A 35 -7.86 5.43 4.82
C ARG A 35 -6.52 6.15 4.65
N HIS A 36 -6.10 6.86 5.68
CA HIS A 36 -4.78 7.48 5.74
C HIS A 36 -3.90 6.73 6.75
N ASN A 37 -2.65 6.49 6.38
CA ASN A 37 -1.63 5.84 7.20
C ASN A 37 -0.34 6.71 7.21
N ARG A 38 0.58 6.40 8.14
CA ARG A 38 1.88 7.09 8.15
C ARG A 38 2.77 6.51 7.05
N PRO A 39 3.49 7.38 6.30
CA PRO A 39 4.44 6.90 5.31
C PRO A 39 5.51 6.06 6.00
N SER A 40 5.82 4.93 5.39
CA SER A 40 6.90 4.06 5.85
C SER A 40 7.58 3.34 4.68
N PRO A 41 8.92 3.26 4.68
CA PRO A 41 9.62 2.34 3.79
C PRO A 41 9.35 0.90 4.26
N SER A 42 9.04 0.03 3.31
CA SER A 42 8.82 -1.40 3.55
C SER A 42 9.79 -2.22 2.72
N ARG A 43 10.33 -3.28 3.33
CA ARG A 43 11.16 -4.28 2.66
C ARG A 43 10.49 -5.63 2.79
N PHE A 44 10.28 -6.29 1.66
CA PHE A 44 9.57 -7.57 1.55
C PHE A 44 10.47 -8.66 0.97
#